data_AF-A0A7S8EDI0-F1
#
_entry.id   AF-A0A7S8EDI0-F1
#
_cell.length_a   1.000
_cell.length_b   1.000
_cell.length_c   1.000
_cell.angle_alpha   90.00
_cell.angle_beta   90.00
_cell.angle_gamma   90.00
#
_symmetry.space_group_name_H-M   'P 1'
#
loop_
_entity.id
_entity.type
_entity.pdbx_description
1 polymer ?
#
loop_
_entity_poly.entity_id
_entity_poly.type
_entity_poly.pdbx_seq_one_letter_code
_entity_poly.pdbx_strand_id
1 'polypeptide(L)'
;MARPINHNTLVVESVTNPLANHVVTVQFDDDHHVHARCTCPWAVHNGVACTHVIAALQYLAQIKGRRLSFWLTEEEAERQKHRRFYLSGQAEHDGVWITSRPG
;
A
#
# COMPACT_ATOMS: atom_id res chain seq x y z
N MET A 1 -5.10 13.04 -3.77
CA MET A 1 -6.30 12.22 -3.49
C MET A 1 -6.18 10.89 -4.23
N ALA A 2 -6.84 9.80 -3.78
CA ALA A 2 -6.85 8.51 -4.49
C ALA A 2 -8.24 8.24 -5.10
N ARG A 3 -8.29 7.78 -6.35
CA ARG A 3 -9.53 7.48 -7.08
C ARG A 3 -9.39 6.15 -7.83
N PRO A 4 -10.32 5.19 -7.69
CA PRO A 4 -10.26 3.94 -8.43
C PRO A 4 -10.54 4.15 -9.93
N ILE A 5 -9.79 3.46 -10.79
CA ILE A 5 -10.10 3.26 -12.21
C ILE A 5 -10.80 1.91 -12.40
N ASN A 6 -10.34 0.89 -11.68
CA ASN A 6 -10.95 -0.45 -11.64
C ASN A 6 -10.70 -1.10 -10.27
N HIS A 7 -11.13 -2.36 -10.11
CA HIS A 7 -11.03 -3.10 -8.83
C HIS A 7 -9.62 -3.14 -8.22
N ASN A 8 -8.59 -3.16 -9.06
CA ASN A 8 -7.19 -3.34 -8.64
C ASN A 8 -6.32 -2.13 -8.94
N THR A 9 -6.89 -1.06 -9.53
CA THR A 9 -6.12 0.08 -10.05
C THR A 9 -6.69 1.38 -9.54
N LEU A 10 -5.84 2.20 -8.94
CA LEU A 10 -6.15 3.51 -8.41
C LEU A 10 -5.24 4.54 -9.06
N VAL A 11 -5.77 5.73 -9.33
CA VAL A 11 -4.96 6.92 -9.58
C VAL A 11 -4.78 7.63 -8.26
N VAL A 12 -3.54 7.99 -7.96
CA VAL A 12 -3.21 8.83 -6.82
C VAL A 12 -2.57 10.10 -7.33
N GLU A 13 -3.19 11.23 -6.98
CA GLU A 13 -2.65 12.55 -7.25
C GLU A 13 -1.52 12.86 -6.29
N SER A 14 -0.41 13.37 -6.82
CA SER A 14 0.68 13.89 -6.00
C SER A 14 0.29 15.24 -5.38
N VAL A 15 0.49 15.37 -4.06
CA VAL A 15 0.28 16.63 -3.33
C VAL A 15 1.34 17.67 -3.70
N THR A 16 2.53 17.22 -4.12
CA THR A 16 3.66 18.10 -4.47
C THR A 16 3.70 18.48 -5.95
N ASN A 17 3.02 17.71 -6.82
CA ASN A 17 2.81 18.08 -8.22
C ASN A 17 1.42 17.61 -8.67
N PRO A 18 0.39 18.47 -8.57
CA PRO A 18 -0.99 18.13 -8.93
C PRO A 18 -1.19 17.72 -10.39
N LEU A 19 -0.24 18.04 -11.27
CA LEU A 19 -0.27 17.64 -12.69
C LEU A 19 0.30 16.22 -12.92
N ALA A 20 0.99 15.65 -11.92
CA ALA A 20 1.50 14.30 -11.96
C ALA A 20 0.51 13.33 -11.27
N ASN A 21 -0.29 12.66 -12.09
CA ASN A 21 -1.08 11.52 -11.67
C ASN A 21 -0.21 10.27 -11.66
N HIS A 22 -0.20 9.53 -10.55
CA HIS A 22 0.47 8.25 -10.46
C HIS A 22 -0.54 7.12 -10.45
N VAL A 23 -0.32 6.11 -11.29
CA VAL A 23 -1.16 4.91 -11.32
C VAL A 23 -0.58 3.93 -10.32
N VAL A 24 -1.43 3.45 -9.42
CA VAL A 24 -1.13 2.44 -8.42
C VAL A 24 -1.98 1.21 -8.69
N THR A 25 -1.35 0.07 -8.91
CA THR A 25 -2.02 -1.22 -8.96
C THR A 25 -1.81 -1.95 -7.65
N VAL A 26 -2.86 -2.52 -7.07
CA VAL A 26 -2.83 -3.29 -5.82
C VAL A 26 -3.48 -4.64 -6.06
N GLN A 27 -2.80 -5.70 -5.65
CA GLN A 27 -3.31 -7.06 -5.64
C GLN A 27 -3.06 -7.67 -4.27
N PHE A 28 -4.06 -8.37 -3.74
CA PHE A 28 -3.96 -9.17 -2.52
C PHE A 28 -3.90 -10.63 -2.95
N ASP A 29 -2.97 -11.39 -2.38
CA ASP A 29 -2.93 -12.85 -2.54
C ASP A 29 -3.64 -13.55 -1.37
N ASP A 30 -3.70 -14.88 -1.43
CA ASP A 30 -4.33 -15.71 -0.40
C ASP A 30 -3.42 -15.89 0.84
N ASP A 31 -2.12 -15.65 0.70
CA ASP A 31 -1.09 -15.77 1.75
C ASP A 31 -0.89 -14.49 2.57
N HIS A 32 -1.83 -13.54 2.47
CA HIS A 32 -1.77 -12.24 3.14
C HIS A 32 -0.64 -11.33 2.66
N HIS A 33 -0.08 -11.56 1.48
CA HIS A 33 0.75 -10.61 0.79
C HIS A 33 -0.07 -9.59 0.01
N VAL A 34 0.50 -8.39 -0.04
CA VAL A 34 0.03 -7.31 -0.88
C VAL A 34 1.11 -7.05 -1.90
N HIS A 35 0.75 -7.13 -3.18
CA HIS A 35 1.60 -6.68 -4.27
C HIS A 35 1.09 -5.34 -4.72
N ALA A 36 1.92 -4.30 -4.61
CA ALA A 36 1.59 -2.99 -5.13
C ALA A 36 2.67 -2.48 -6.07
N ARG A 37 2.25 -1.80 -7.14
CA ARG A 37 3.15 -1.12 -8.06
C ARG A 37 2.65 0.29 -8.27
N CYS A 38 3.57 1.25 -8.26
CA CYS A 38 3.27 2.65 -8.55
C CYS A 38 4.12 3.13 -9.72
N THR A 39 3.58 4.03 -10.55
CA THR A 39 4.33 4.63 -11.68
C THR A 39 5.23 5.80 -11.27
N CYS A 40 5.42 6.07 -9.97
CA CYS A 40 6.30 7.14 -9.52
C CYS A 40 7.77 6.73 -9.60
N PRO A 41 8.72 7.68 -9.79
CA PRO A 41 10.14 7.36 -9.92
C PRO A 41 10.68 6.50 -8.78
N TRP A 42 10.27 6.78 -7.53
CA TRP A 42 10.66 5.96 -6.37
C TRP A 42 10.33 4.48 -6.54
N ALA A 43 9.11 4.17 -6.96
CA ALA A 43 8.65 2.80 -7.13
C ALA A 43 9.25 2.13 -8.38
N VAL A 44 9.55 2.92 -9.42
CA VAL A 44 10.29 2.44 -10.60
C VAL A 44 11.73 2.05 -10.22
N HIS A 45 12.34 2.71 -9.23
CA HIS A 45 13.66 2.41 -8.69
C HIS A 45 13.63 1.46 -7.49
N ASN A 46 12.77 0.42 -7.53
CA ASN A 46 12.61 -0.64 -6.52
C ASN A 46 11.95 -0.24 -5.18
N GLY A 47 11.40 0.96 -5.07
CA GLY A 47 10.67 1.38 -3.87
C GLY A 47 9.30 0.70 -3.70
N VAL A 48 9.00 0.22 -2.50
CA VAL A 48 7.84 -0.68 -2.25
C VAL A 48 6.66 0.02 -1.59
N ALA A 49 6.93 0.96 -0.69
CA ALA A 49 5.92 1.68 0.10
C ALA A 49 5.98 3.20 -0.13
N CYS A 50 5.89 3.62 -1.39
CA CYS A 50 5.80 5.06 -1.67
C CYS A 50 4.51 5.64 -1.06
N THR A 51 4.49 6.96 -0.86
CA THR A 51 3.31 7.67 -0.32
C THR A 51 2.04 7.40 -1.14
N HIS A 52 2.15 7.19 -2.45
CA HIS A 52 1.01 6.85 -3.30
C HIS A 52 0.47 5.44 -3.03
N VAL A 53 1.34 4.44 -2.84
CA VAL A 53 0.92 3.08 -2.45
C VAL A 53 0.22 3.11 -1.10
N ILE A 54 0.81 3.82 -0.12
CA ILE A 54 0.22 3.98 1.22
C ILE A 54 -1.18 4.61 1.12
N ALA A 55 -1.31 5.70 0.35
CA ALA A 55 -2.59 6.39 0.15
C ALA A 55 -3.63 5.49 -0.53
N ALA A 56 -3.23 4.72 -1.55
CA ALA A 56 -4.11 3.77 -2.23
C ALA A 56 -4.60 2.68 -1.27
N LEU A 57 -3.70 2.10 -0.46
CA LEU A 57 -4.05 1.07 0.52
C LEU A 57 -4.96 1.62 1.62
N GLN A 58 -4.67 2.82 2.13
CA GLN A 58 -5.54 3.47 3.11
C GLN A 58 -6.94 3.72 2.56
N TYR A 59 -7.05 4.18 1.31
CA TYR A 59 -8.34 4.38 0.66
C TYR A 59 -9.12 3.06 0.50
N LEU A 60 -8.47 1.98 0.05
CA LEU A 60 -9.11 0.67 -0.06
C LEU A 60 -9.57 0.12 1.29
N ALA A 61 -8.78 0.33 2.36
CA ALA A 61 -9.16 -0.06 3.70
C ALA A 61 -10.33 0.77 4.24
N GLN A 62 -10.34 2.08 3.99
CA GLN A 62 -11.41 2.97 4.41
C GLN A 62 -12.76 2.58 3.79
N ILE A 63 -12.79 2.19 2.51
CA ILE A 63 -14.00 1.66 1.86
C ILE A 63 -14.54 0.42 2.59
N LYS A 64 -13.64 -0.40 3.15
CA LYS A 64 -13.98 -1.60 3.91
C LYS A 64 -14.25 -1.34 5.40
N GLY A 65 -14.28 -0.07 5.85
CA GLY A 65 -14.44 0.28 7.26
C GLY A 65 -13.26 -0.16 8.13
N ARG A 66 -12.05 -0.10 7.58
CA ARG A 66 -10.80 -0.53 8.23
C ARG A 66 -9.78 0.58 8.24
N ARG A 67 -8.89 0.57 9.24
CA ARG A 67 -7.72 1.44 9.32
C ARG A 67 -6.44 0.61 9.23
N LEU A 68 -5.47 1.12 8.48
CA LEU A 68 -4.16 0.48 8.31
C LEU A 68 -3.09 1.22 9.12
N SER A 69 -2.14 0.44 9.64
CA SER A 69 -0.88 0.91 10.22
C SER A 69 0.28 0.12 9.60
N PHE A 70 1.42 0.77 9.42
CA PHE A 70 2.57 0.27 8.66
C PHE A 70 3.79 0.16 9.58
N TRP A 71 4.58 -0.90 9.43
CA TRP A 71 5.70 -1.25 10.30
C TRP A 71 6.89 -1.75 9.47
N LEU A 72 8.10 -1.45 9.91
CA LEU A 72 9.32 -1.87 9.20
C LEU A 72 9.69 -3.32 9.49
N THR A 73 9.32 -3.84 10.67
CA THR A 73 9.62 -5.21 11.07
C THR A 73 8.35 -6.02 11.36
N GLU A 74 8.45 -7.33 11.23
CA GLU A 74 7.33 -8.24 11.53
C GLU A 74 6.95 -8.17 13.02
N GLU A 75 7.94 -8.10 13.89
CA GLU A 75 7.77 -8.07 15.34
C GLU A 75 6.93 -6.87 15.79
N GLU A 76 7.15 -5.69 15.21
CA GLU A 76 6.36 -4.49 15.51
C GLU A 76 4.89 -4.65 15.09
N ALA A 77 4.67 -5.31 13.94
CA ALA A 77 3.33 -5.60 13.44
C ALA A 77 2.63 -6.67 14.27
N GLU A 78 3.35 -7.70 14.71
CA GLU A 78 2.83 -8.78 15.55
C GLU A 78 2.33 -8.26 16.90
N ARG A 79 3.07 -7.33 17.51
CA ARG A 79 2.68 -6.68 18.78
C ARG A 79 1.31 -6.01 18.72
N GLN A 80 0.81 -5.63 17.54
CA GLN A 80 -0.50 -4.99 17.39
C GLN A 80 -1.68 -5.96 17.55
N LYS A 81 -1.46 -7.28 17.49
CA LYS A 81 -2.52 -8.31 17.62
C LYS A 81 -3.72 -8.08 16.69
N HIS A 82 -3.44 -7.61 15.48
CA HIS A 82 -4.41 -7.30 14.44
C HIS A 82 -4.15 -8.14 13.20
N ARG A 83 -5.08 -8.13 12.23
CA ARG A 83 -4.87 -8.86 10.97
C ARG A 83 -3.65 -8.26 10.26
N ARG A 84 -2.68 -9.10 9.92
CA ARG A 84 -1.41 -8.72 9.30
C ARG A 84 -1.42 -9.01 7.81
N PHE A 85 -0.69 -8.18 7.07
CA PHE A 85 -0.37 -8.38 5.67
C PHE A 85 1.08 -7.95 5.44
N TYR A 86 1.74 -8.51 4.44
CA TYR A 86 3.08 -8.10 4.05
C TYR A 86 3.07 -7.48 2.66
N LEU A 87 3.44 -6.21 2.56
CA LEU A 87 3.61 -5.52 1.29
C LEU A 87 4.99 -5.87 0.74
N SER A 88 5.01 -6.75 -0.26
CA SER A 88 6.25 -7.23 -0.87
C SER A 88 6.73 -6.30 -1.97
N GLY A 89 8.05 -6.10 -2.00
CA GLY A 89 8.75 -5.40 -3.06
C GLY A 89 9.13 -6.26 -4.25
N GLN A 90 9.77 -5.64 -5.24
CA GLN A 90 10.45 -6.38 -6.29
C GLN A 90 11.80 -6.96 -5.83
N ALA A 91 12.35 -6.46 -4.72
CA ALA A 91 13.55 -7.00 -4.09
C ALA A 91 13.17 -7.90 -2.90
N GLU A 92 13.88 -9.02 -2.75
CA GLU A 92 13.59 -10.15 -1.84
C GLU A 92 13.52 -9.79 -0.35
N HIS A 93 14.00 -8.60 0.04
CA HIS A 93 14.06 -8.14 1.43
C HIS A 93 13.53 -6.71 1.68
N ASP A 94 13.01 -6.03 0.66
CA ASP A 94 12.37 -4.73 0.85
C ASP A 94 10.86 -4.93 0.91
N GLY A 95 10.29 -4.82 2.11
CA GLY A 95 8.85 -4.88 2.29
C GLY A 95 8.40 -4.25 3.59
N VAL A 96 7.11 -3.97 3.68
CA VAL A 96 6.51 -3.29 4.82
C VAL A 96 5.38 -4.13 5.38
N TRP A 97 5.38 -4.28 6.69
CA TRP A 97 4.31 -4.98 7.39
C TRP A 97 3.12 -4.06 7.60
N ILE A 98 1.92 -4.57 7.33
CA ILE A 98 0.68 -3.84 7.45
C ILE A 98 -0.19 -4.53 8.48
N THR A 99 -0.78 -3.75 9.37
CA THR A 99 -1.81 -4.22 10.31
C THR A 99 -3.13 -3.54 9.99
N SER A 100 -4.22 -4.30 10.03
CA SER A 100 -5.58 -3.81 9.77
C SER A 100 -6.46 -3.99 11.00
N ARG A 101 -7.00 -2.87 11.50
CA ARG A 101 -7.96 -2.84 12.61
C ARG A 101 -9.33 -2.34 12.13
N PRO A 102 -10.43 -2.68 12.83
CA PRO A 102 -11.73 -2.03 12.63
C PRO A 102 -11.57 -0.50 12.70
N GLY A 103 -12.18 0.20 11.74
CA GLY A 103 -12.05 1.65 11.56
C GLY A 103 -12.95 2.46 12.47
#